data_AF-A0A7X9BCN3-F1
#
_entry.id   AF-A0A7X9BCN3-F1
#
_cell.length_a   1.000
_cell.length_b   1.000
_cell.length_c   1.000
_cell.angle_alpha   90.00
_cell.angle_beta   90.00
_cell.angle_gamma   90.00
#
_symmetry.space_group_name_H-M   'P 1'
#
loop_
_entity.id
_entity.type
_entity.pdbx_description
1 polymer ?
#
loop_
_entity_poly.entity_id
_entity_poly.type
_entity_poly.pdbx_seq_one_letter_code
_entity_poly.pdbx_strand_id
1 'polypeptide(L)'
;MEKLNLNKLIANDIVNYGMDKTTSFNYIVSLNDFLDDYDEESIDYIKSHIGDIIEAVHQNENVVDLQYDEARQEFNMVFYFNGLFSKLDKKIYDTAQDMGIDFEVDEVWEISYNLENSDEYNEMIKNTIQENFKTMGREI
;
A
#
# COMPACT_ATOMS: atom_id res chain seq x y z
N MET A 1 -14.22 -15.94 -7.03
CA MET A 1 -12.83 -15.87 -6.53
C MET A 1 -12.02 -16.88 -7.31
N GLU A 2 -11.12 -16.41 -8.18
CA GLU A 2 -10.06 -17.28 -8.69
C GLU A 2 -9.21 -17.80 -7.52
N LYS A 3 -8.76 -19.05 -7.61
CA LYS A 3 -7.88 -19.62 -6.59
C LYS A 3 -6.55 -18.88 -6.59
N LEU A 4 -6.08 -18.53 -5.40
CA LEU A 4 -4.74 -17.96 -5.19
C LEU A 4 -3.69 -18.96 -5.69
N ASN A 5 -2.84 -18.54 -6.60
CA ASN A 5 -1.71 -19.32 -7.11
C ASN A 5 -0.39 -18.60 -6.77
N LEU A 6 0.73 -19.28 -6.96
CA LEU A 6 2.05 -18.74 -6.59
C LEU A 6 2.37 -17.44 -7.35
N ASN A 7 2.05 -17.37 -8.65
CA ASN A 7 2.26 -16.17 -9.46
C ASN A 7 1.46 -14.96 -8.94
N LYS A 8 0.23 -15.18 -8.48
CA LYS A 8 -0.59 -14.14 -7.83
C LYS A 8 -0.04 -13.69 -6.49
N LEU A 9 0.53 -14.60 -5.71
CA LEU A 9 1.20 -14.25 -4.46
C LEU A 9 2.42 -13.36 -4.71
N ILE A 10 3.24 -13.73 -5.69
CA ILE A 10 4.43 -12.96 -6.08
C ILE A 10 4.03 -11.59 -6.65
N ALA A 11 3.02 -11.56 -7.52
CA ALA A 11 2.49 -10.31 -8.07
C ALA A 11 1.97 -9.37 -6.98
N ASN A 12 1.26 -9.89 -5.98
CA ASN A 12 0.81 -9.09 -4.85
C ASN A 12 1.99 -8.53 -4.03
N ASP A 13 3.06 -9.31 -3.87
CA ASP A 13 4.25 -8.86 -3.15
C ASP A 13 5.00 -7.75 -3.90
N ILE A 14 5.14 -7.88 -5.22
CA ILE A 14 5.69 -6.83 -6.10
C ILE A 14 4.86 -5.54 -5.99
N VAL A 15 3.52 -5.65 -6.03
CA VAL A 15 2.61 -4.51 -5.90
C VAL A 15 2.76 -3.84 -4.53
N ASN A 16 2.72 -4.61 -3.45
CA ASN A 16 2.86 -4.08 -2.09
C ASN A 16 4.23 -3.41 -1.90
N TYR A 17 5.29 -4.03 -2.40
CA TYR A 17 6.63 -3.44 -2.38
C TYR A 17 6.64 -2.07 -3.08
N GLY A 18 6.01 -1.94 -4.25
CA GLY A 18 5.91 -0.66 -4.95
C GLY A 18 5.06 0.38 -4.21
N MET A 19 3.95 -0.04 -3.60
CA MET A 19 3.07 0.82 -2.82
C MET A 19 3.74 1.34 -1.54
N ASP A 20 4.49 0.49 -0.84
CA ASP A 20 5.21 0.88 0.39
C ASP A 20 6.33 1.90 0.13
N LYS A 21 6.84 1.95 -1.10
CA LYS A 21 7.97 2.80 -1.49
C LYS A 21 7.54 4.10 -2.17
N THR A 22 6.30 4.19 -2.64
CA THR A 22 5.86 5.37 -3.38
C THR A 22 5.35 6.46 -2.45
N THR A 23 5.74 7.69 -2.77
CA THR A 23 5.13 8.91 -2.25
C THR A 23 4.35 9.63 -3.36
N SER A 24 3.94 8.90 -4.39
CA SER A 24 3.16 9.41 -5.51
C SER A 24 2.25 8.31 -6.07
N PHE A 25 1.56 8.59 -7.17
CA PHE A 25 0.70 7.61 -7.84
C PHE A 25 1.47 6.54 -8.61
N ASN A 26 2.78 6.69 -8.80
CA ASN A 26 3.55 5.85 -9.69
C ASN A 26 4.84 5.36 -9.02
N TYR A 27 5.25 4.14 -9.33
CA TYR A 27 6.52 3.59 -8.85
C TYR A 27 7.09 2.58 -9.83
N ILE A 28 8.42 2.53 -9.90
CA ILE A 28 9.14 1.57 -10.72
C ILE A 28 9.80 0.56 -9.78
N VAL A 29 9.37 -0.70 -9.87
CA VAL A 29 10.02 -1.81 -9.16
C VAL A 29 11.03 -2.46 -10.11
N SER A 30 12.32 -2.35 -9.80
CA SER A 30 13.38 -3.15 -10.41
C SER A 30 13.22 -4.60 -9.95
N LEU A 31 13.03 -5.53 -10.89
CA LEU A 31 12.92 -6.95 -10.55
C LEU A 31 14.22 -7.46 -9.94
N ASN A 32 15.38 -6.96 -10.35
CA ASN A 32 16.65 -7.39 -9.77
C ASN A 32 16.73 -6.97 -8.30
N ASP A 33 16.45 -5.70 -7.99
CA ASP A 33 16.49 -5.18 -6.62
C ASP A 33 15.44 -5.89 -5.72
N PHE A 34 14.26 -6.20 -6.29
CA PHE A 34 13.23 -6.96 -5.59
C PHE A 34 13.70 -8.38 -5.23
N LEU A 35 14.56 -8.98 -6.05
CA LEU A 35 15.04 -10.35 -5.91
C LEU A 35 16.39 -10.47 -5.17
N ASP A 36 17.02 -9.37 -4.76
CA ASP A 36 18.40 -9.38 -4.21
C ASP A 36 18.57 -10.31 -3.01
N ASP A 37 17.53 -10.48 -2.19
CA ASP A 37 17.53 -11.32 -0.98
C ASP A 37 16.93 -12.73 -1.20
N TYR A 38 16.55 -13.08 -2.43
CA TYR A 38 15.90 -14.35 -2.76
C TYR A 38 16.94 -15.45 -3.06
N ASP A 39 16.59 -16.70 -2.77
CA ASP A 39 17.40 -17.84 -3.15
C ASP A 39 17.33 -18.13 -4.66
N GLU A 40 18.33 -18.85 -5.18
CA GLU A 40 18.44 -19.14 -6.63
C GLU A 40 17.22 -19.87 -7.20
N GLU A 41 16.61 -20.79 -6.45
CA GLU A 41 15.43 -21.56 -6.91
C GLU A 41 14.22 -20.63 -7.07
N SER A 42 14.00 -19.74 -6.10
CA SER A 42 12.96 -18.72 -6.17
C SER A 42 13.16 -17.75 -7.34
N ILE A 43 14.41 -17.30 -7.57
CA ILE A 43 14.76 -16.41 -8.68
C ILE A 43 14.47 -17.09 -10.03
N ASP A 44 14.89 -18.34 -10.21
CA ASP A 44 14.67 -19.10 -11.43
C ASP A 44 13.18 -19.33 -11.70
N TYR A 45 12.40 -19.61 -10.66
CA TYR A 45 10.94 -19.73 -10.78
C TYR A 45 10.32 -18.42 -11.27
N ILE A 46 10.65 -17.30 -10.64
CA ILE A 46 10.08 -15.99 -10.97
C ILE A 46 10.42 -15.59 -12.41
N LYS A 47 11.68 -15.77 -12.82
CA LYS A 47 12.10 -15.46 -14.20
C LYS A 47 11.44 -16.35 -15.24
N SER A 48 11.27 -17.64 -14.94
CA SER A 48 10.61 -18.58 -15.87
C SER A 48 9.09 -18.39 -15.99
N HIS A 49 8.46 -17.73 -15.01
CA HIS A 49 7.01 -17.46 -14.99
C HIS A 49 6.68 -15.97 -15.08
N ILE A 50 7.62 -15.14 -15.53
CA ILE A 50 7.49 -13.68 -15.48
C ILE A 50 6.27 -13.18 -16.26
N GLY A 51 5.90 -13.82 -17.37
CA GLY A 51 4.71 -13.45 -18.16
C GLY A 51 3.41 -13.56 -17.35
N ASP A 52 3.22 -14.67 -16.63
CA ASP A 52 2.05 -14.89 -15.79
C ASP A 52 2.03 -13.93 -14.58
N ILE A 53 3.22 -13.60 -14.05
CA ILE A 53 3.37 -12.64 -12.94
C ILE A 53 3.00 -11.23 -13.41
N ILE A 54 3.47 -10.80 -14.59
CA ILE A 54 3.10 -9.51 -15.19
C ILE A 54 1.60 -9.41 -15.38
N GLU A 55 0.96 -10.46 -15.93
CA GLU A 55 -0.50 -10.48 -16.09
C GLU A 55 -1.21 -10.37 -14.73
N ALA A 56 -0.72 -11.08 -13.72
CA ALA A 56 -1.28 -11.01 -12.37
C ALA A 56 -1.09 -9.63 -11.71
N VAL A 57 0.03 -8.93 -11.95
CA VAL A 57 0.23 -7.55 -11.50
C VAL A 57 -0.75 -6.61 -12.21
N HIS A 58 -0.93 -6.78 -13.52
CA HIS A 58 -1.87 -5.96 -14.32
C HIS A 58 -3.33 -6.11 -13.85
N GLN A 59 -3.70 -7.30 -13.36
CA GLN A 59 -5.04 -7.57 -12.83
C GLN A 59 -5.22 -7.22 -11.34
N ASN A 60 -4.19 -6.70 -10.67
CA ASN A 60 -4.24 -6.36 -9.26
C ASN A 60 -5.17 -5.16 -9.02
N GLU A 61 -6.02 -5.24 -7.99
CA GLU A 61 -7.03 -4.21 -7.68
C GLU A 61 -6.46 -2.85 -7.30
N ASN A 62 -5.19 -2.79 -6.91
CA ASN A 62 -4.50 -1.56 -6.57
C ASN A 62 -3.75 -0.94 -7.76
N VAL A 63 -3.63 -1.63 -8.89
CA VAL A 63 -2.89 -1.17 -10.07
C VAL A 63 -3.87 -0.61 -11.11
N VAL A 64 -3.67 0.66 -11.46
CA VAL A 64 -4.40 1.39 -12.52
C VAL A 64 -3.81 1.08 -13.88
N ASP A 65 -2.48 1.10 -13.98
CA ASP A 65 -1.75 0.87 -15.20
C ASP A 65 -0.42 0.19 -14.88
N LEU A 66 0.05 -0.66 -15.80
CA LEU A 66 1.32 -1.37 -15.71
C LEU A 66 2.00 -1.34 -17.07
N GLN A 67 3.27 -0.92 -17.07
CA GLN A 67 4.20 -1.10 -18.18
C GLN A 67 5.41 -1.90 -17.69
N TYR A 68 5.67 -3.04 -18.33
CA TYR A 68 6.86 -3.84 -18.04
C TYR A 68 7.96 -3.54 -19.07
N ASP A 69 9.13 -3.09 -18.60
CA ASP A 69 10.33 -2.91 -19.42
C ASP A 69 11.13 -4.21 -19.41
N GLU A 70 11.08 -4.99 -20.50
CA GLU A 70 11.83 -6.25 -20.61
C GLU A 70 13.36 -6.05 -20.59
N ALA A 71 13.86 -4.94 -21.13
CA ALA A 71 15.29 -4.70 -21.23
C ALA A 71 15.91 -4.38 -19.86
N ARG A 72 15.15 -3.67 -19.02
CA ARG A 72 15.56 -3.32 -17.65
C ARG A 72 15.01 -4.26 -16.58
N GLN A 73 14.07 -5.12 -16.94
CA GLN A 73 13.32 -5.98 -16.02
C GLN A 73 12.60 -5.14 -14.95
N GLU A 74 11.88 -4.10 -15.37
CA GLU A 74 11.24 -3.13 -14.46
C GLU A 74 9.71 -3.16 -14.59
N PHE A 75 9.02 -3.17 -13.45
CA PHE A 75 7.57 -2.96 -13.36
C PHE A 75 7.30 -1.48 -13.10
N ASN A 76 6.91 -0.74 -14.13
CA ASN A 76 6.42 0.63 -13.99
C ASN A 76 4.92 0.60 -13.72
N MET A 77 4.53 0.83 -12.45
CA MET A 77 3.16 0.73 -11.97
C MET A 77 2.59 2.11 -11.64
N VAL A 78 1.31 2.28 -11.97
CA VAL A 78 0.47 3.39 -11.49
C VAL A 78 -0.59 2.80 -10.57
N PHE A 79 -0.77 3.35 -9.38
CA PHE A 79 -1.68 2.83 -8.36
C PHE A 79 -2.96 3.64 -8.22
N TYR A 80 -4.03 2.96 -7.80
CA TYR A 80 -5.25 3.64 -7.37
C TYR A 80 -5.00 4.38 -6.07
N PHE A 81 -5.49 5.62 -6.01
CA PHE A 81 -5.43 6.47 -4.81
C PHE A 81 -5.97 5.76 -3.55
N ASN A 82 -7.10 5.06 -3.70
CA ASN A 82 -7.71 4.29 -2.61
C ASN A 82 -6.86 3.11 -2.13
N GLY A 83 -5.97 2.58 -2.97
CA GLY A 83 -5.03 1.52 -2.59
C GLY A 83 -3.91 2.06 -1.70
N LEU A 84 -3.45 3.29 -1.96
CA LEU A 84 -2.34 3.93 -1.24
C LEU A 84 -2.73 4.47 0.14
N PHE A 85 -4.01 4.78 0.35
CA PHE A 85 -4.46 5.41 1.58
C PHE A 85 -4.70 4.43 2.73
N SER A 86 -4.12 4.77 3.89
CA SER A 86 -4.49 4.19 5.17
C SER A 86 -5.95 4.52 5.52
N LYS A 87 -6.46 3.89 6.58
CA LYS A 87 -7.82 4.21 7.07
C LYS A 87 -7.93 5.66 7.54
N LEU A 88 -6.85 6.22 8.09
CA LEU A 88 -6.82 7.60 8.55
C LEU A 88 -6.78 8.56 7.35
N ASP A 89 -5.95 8.26 6.35
CA ASP A 89 -5.84 9.07 5.12
C ASP A 89 -7.18 9.15 4.39
N LYS A 90 -7.87 8.02 4.22
CA LYS A 90 -9.23 7.98 3.66
C LYS A 90 -10.18 8.85 4.46
N LYS A 91 -10.13 8.75 5.79
CA LYS A 91 -11.03 9.54 6.64
C LYS A 91 -10.75 11.03 6.52
N ILE A 92 -9.49 11.44 6.44
CA ILE A 92 -9.07 12.83 6.24
C ILE A 92 -9.57 13.32 4.88
N TYR A 93 -9.27 12.58 3.81
CA TYR A 93 -9.65 12.95 2.45
C TYR A 93 -11.16 13.05 2.27
N ASP A 94 -11.92 12.05 2.72
CA ASP A 94 -13.38 12.07 2.65
C ASP A 94 -13.96 13.27 3.43
N THR A 95 -13.40 13.57 4.61
CA THR A 95 -13.84 14.71 5.42
C THR A 95 -13.51 16.04 4.74
N ALA A 96 -12.36 16.14 4.07
CA ALA A 96 -11.99 17.33 3.30
C ALA A 96 -12.95 17.55 2.12
N GLN A 97 -13.30 16.48 1.39
CA GLN A 97 -14.28 16.53 0.30
C GLN A 97 -15.66 16.96 0.80
N ASP A 98 -16.11 16.45 1.95
CA ASP A 98 -17.36 16.90 2.61
C ASP A 98 -17.32 18.39 2.99
N MET A 99 -16.14 18.92 3.28
CA MET A 99 -15.90 20.35 3.55
C MET A 99 -15.73 21.19 2.27
N GLY A 100 -15.71 20.57 1.08
CA GLY A 100 -15.47 21.23 -0.20
C GLY A 100 -14.01 21.65 -0.40
N ILE A 101 -13.08 20.99 0.28
CA ILE A 101 -11.63 21.21 0.16
C ILE A 101 -11.05 20.07 -0.66
N ASP A 102 -10.31 20.42 -1.72
CA ASP A 102 -9.61 19.46 -2.56
C ASP A 102 -8.14 19.43 -2.15
N PHE A 103 -7.72 18.33 -1.53
CA PHE A 103 -6.34 18.11 -1.12
C PHE A 103 -5.63 17.19 -2.11
N GLU A 104 -4.38 17.51 -2.40
CA GLU A 104 -3.43 16.60 -3.04
C GLU A 104 -3.01 15.48 -2.07
N VAL A 105 -2.41 14.41 -2.61
CA VAL A 105 -2.08 13.18 -1.86
C VAL A 105 -1.13 13.46 -0.70
N ASP A 106 -0.10 14.25 -0.99
CA ASP A 106 0.95 14.63 -0.06
C ASP A 106 0.41 15.52 1.06
N GLU A 107 -0.55 16.40 0.76
CA GLU A 107 -1.26 17.19 1.79
C GLU A 107 -2.03 16.28 2.75
N VAL A 108 -2.73 15.25 2.23
CA VAL A 108 -3.43 14.26 3.08
C VAL A 108 -2.45 13.52 3.98
N TRP A 109 -1.32 13.06 3.43
CA TRP A 109 -0.31 12.36 4.22
C TRP A 109 0.37 13.25 5.26
N GLU A 110 0.63 14.52 4.94
CA GLU A 110 1.16 15.48 5.90
C GLU A 110 0.18 15.68 7.07
N ILE A 111 -1.11 15.86 6.78
CA ILE A 111 -2.14 15.99 7.81
C ILE A 111 -2.20 14.72 8.66
N SER A 112 -2.17 13.55 8.02
CA SER A 112 -2.19 12.25 8.70
C SER A 112 -1.01 12.10 9.65
N TYR A 113 0.21 12.37 9.17
CA TYR A 113 1.43 12.35 9.98
C TYR A 113 1.35 13.34 11.16
N ASN A 114 0.89 14.56 10.91
CA ASN A 114 0.76 15.58 11.96
C ASN A 114 -0.26 15.17 13.03
N LEU A 115 -1.38 14.55 12.63
CA LEU A 115 -2.37 14.02 13.56
C LEU A 115 -1.81 12.90 14.41
N GLU A 116 -1.19 11.89 13.79
CA GLU A 116 -0.65 10.72 14.50
C GLU A 116 0.46 11.09 15.49
N ASN A 117 1.21 12.16 15.21
CA ASN A 117 2.29 12.64 16.06
C ASN A 117 1.87 13.77 17.02
N SER A 118 0.59 14.13 17.07
CA SER A 118 0.10 15.16 17.98
C SER A 118 -0.13 14.62 19.40
N ASP A 119 0.21 15.43 20.40
CA ASP A 119 -0.09 15.11 21.80
C ASP A 119 -1.60 14.99 22.04
N GLU A 120 -2.39 15.83 21.37
CA GLU A 120 -3.87 15.82 21.47
C GLU A 120 -4.46 14.49 21.00
N TYR A 121 -4.01 13.97 19.86
CA TYR A 121 -4.46 12.66 19.38
C TYR A 121 -4.06 11.53 20.34
N ASN A 122 -2.85 11.57 20.88
CA ASN A 122 -2.37 10.61 21.86
C ASN A 122 -3.19 10.65 23.16
N GLU A 123 -3.55 11.84 23.64
CA GLU A 123 -4.43 12.01 24.80
C GLU A 123 -5.85 11.51 24.52
N MET A 124 -6.41 11.80 23.34
CA MET A 124 -7.72 11.32 22.93
C MET A 124 -7.78 9.79 22.91
N ILE A 125 -6.75 9.13 22.36
CA ILE A 125 -6.64 7.65 22.37
C ILE A 125 -6.59 7.13 23.81
N LYS A 126 -5.72 7.69 24.66
CA LYS A 126 -5.59 7.26 26.06
C LYS A 126 -6.91 7.37 26.82
N ASN A 127 -7.59 8.50 26.69
CA ASN A 127 -8.87 8.75 27.35
C ASN A 127 -9.94 7.77 26.87
N THR A 128 -10.05 7.58 25.55
CA THR A 128 -11.00 6.65 24.94
C THR A 128 -10.77 5.22 25.41
N ILE A 129 -9.50 4.77 25.48
CA ILE A 129 -9.15 3.44 26.01
C ILE A 129 -9.58 3.32 27.47
N GLN A 130 -9.28 4.31 28.31
CA GLN A 130 -9.65 4.28 29.73
C GLN A 130 -11.17 4.22 29.93
N GLU A 131 -11.94 4.98 29.16
CA GLU A 131 -13.41 4.94 29.22
C GLU A 131 -13.99 3.60 28.75
N ASN A 132 -13.46 3.06 27.64
CA ASN A 132 -13.89 1.75 27.15
C ASN A 132 -13.48 0.62 28.12
N PHE A 133 -12.32 0.70 28.74
CA PHE A 133 -11.87 -0.29 29.71
C PHE A 133 -12.79 -0.33 30.95
N LYS A 134 -13.19 0.84 31.45
CA LYS A 134 -14.17 0.97 32.55
C LYS A 134 -15.53 0.38 32.18
N THR A 135 -16.04 0.69 30.97
CA THR A 135 -17.35 0.20 30.51
C THR A 135 -17.36 -1.30 30.22
N MET A 136 -16.21 -1.89 29.88
CA MET A 136 -16.03 -3.34 29.71
C MET A 136 -15.89 -4.10 31.04
N GLY A 137 -15.95 -3.43 32.19
CA GLY A 137 -15.92 -4.06 33.52
C GLY A 137 -14.58 -4.70 33.87
N ARG A 138 -13.48 -4.24 33.26
CA ARG A 138 -12.13 -4.68 33.60
C ARG A 138 -11.54 -3.69 34.61
N GLU A 139 -11.09 -4.18 35.76
CA GLU A 139 -10.38 -3.36 36.77
C GLU A 139 -8.90 -3.22 36.37
N ILE A 140 -8.32 -2.05 36.63
CA ILE A 140 -6.88 -1.76 36.43
C ILE A 140 -6.10 -2.23 37.65
#